data_AF-A0A4Y9NQA6-F1
#
_entry.id   AF-A0A4Y9NQA6-F1
#
_cell.length_a   1.000
_cell.length_b   1.000
_cell.length_c   1.000
_cell.angle_alpha   90.00
_cell.angle_beta   90.00
_cell.angle_gamma   90.00
#
_symmetry.space_group_name_H-M   'P 1'
#
loop_
_entity.id
_entity.type
_entity.pdbx_description
1 polymer ?
#
loop_
_entity_poly.entity_id
_entity_poly.type
_entity_poly.pdbx_seq_one_letter_code
_entity_poly.pdbx_strand_id
1 'polypeptide(L)'
;MKSGPKCTVCAHDERWRIELLRAGGASLDSLATKFGLSKDAIGRHWHNHVSVEMKASYLVGPAQLAELAEKAADEGASVLDHFRAVRTMLMSQLAATTEAGDARGAAIVAGQLVGVLEKIGKVTGEIATIAQGTINIQNNVAIVNSPQFAKVQAAILRALAPHGAARAAVVAALHELDAETTADGLRAGRAPVMIDALALPPPCPIPLPEPTP
;
A
#
# COMPACT_ATOMS: atom_id res chain seq x y z
N MET A 1 -0.63 22.52 52.76
CA MET A 1 -0.74 22.24 51.32
C MET A 1 -2.20 21.95 51.02
N LYS A 2 -2.88 22.76 50.20
CA LYS A 2 -4.28 22.49 49.85
C LYS A 2 -4.26 21.32 48.85
N SER A 3 -4.71 20.15 49.28
CA SER A 3 -4.90 19.01 48.39
C SER A 3 -5.96 19.38 47.36
N GLY A 4 -5.62 19.32 46.08
CA GLY A 4 -6.58 19.57 45.01
C GLY A 4 -7.73 18.57 45.04
N PRO A 5 -8.81 18.82 44.29
CA PRO A 5 -9.91 17.86 44.17
C PRO A 5 -9.36 16.48 43.74
N LYS A 6 -9.85 15.41 44.38
CA LYS A 6 -9.45 14.03 44.07
C LYS A 6 -9.76 13.72 42.61
N CYS A 7 -8.83 13.06 41.91
CA CYS A 7 -9.04 12.66 40.53
C CYS A 7 -10.18 11.63 40.45
N THR A 8 -11.24 11.96 39.71
CA THR A 8 -12.42 11.08 39.54
C THR A 8 -12.08 9.81 38.78
N VAL A 9 -11.12 9.87 37.85
CA VAL A 9 -10.65 8.71 37.08
C VAL A 9 -9.85 7.74 37.95
N CYS A 10 -9.03 8.25 38.89
CA CYS A 10 -8.31 7.41 39.85
C CYS A 10 -9.25 6.62 40.76
N ALA A 11 -10.43 7.17 41.06
CA ALA A 11 -11.44 6.57 41.92
C ALA A 11 -12.46 5.73 41.14
N HIS A 12 -12.34 5.64 39.81
CA HIS A 12 -13.28 4.90 38.97
C HIS A 12 -12.97 3.40 38.99
N ASP A 13 -14.00 2.56 39.12
CA ASP A 13 -13.83 1.09 39.20
C ASP A 13 -13.14 0.52 37.95
N GLU A 14 -13.52 1.03 36.77
CA GLU A 14 -12.90 0.65 35.49
C GLU A 14 -11.67 1.51 35.12
N ARG A 15 -10.94 2.06 36.09
CA ARG A 15 -9.71 2.86 35.84
C ARG A 15 -8.76 2.16 34.87
N TRP A 16 -8.48 0.88 35.11
CA TRP A 16 -7.56 0.09 34.28
C TRP A 16 -8.03 0.03 32.82
N ARG A 17 -9.34 -0.05 32.59
CA ARG A 17 -9.95 -0.17 31.27
C ARG A 17 -9.90 1.16 30.52
N ILE A 18 -10.14 2.26 31.23
CA ILE A 18 -9.99 3.62 30.69
C ILE A 18 -8.55 3.84 30.24
N GLU A 19 -7.57 3.49 31.08
CA GLU A 19 -6.15 3.63 30.77
C GLU A 19 -5.72 2.72 29.61
N LEU A 20 -6.18 1.47 29.58
CA LEU A 20 -5.90 0.52 28.50
C LEU A 20 -6.45 1.00 27.16
N LEU A 21 -7.72 1.41 27.10
CA LEU A 21 -8.32 1.93 25.87
C LEU A 21 -7.66 3.23 25.41
N ARG A 22 -7.26 4.06 26.36
CA ARG A 22 -6.50 5.28 26.06
C ARG A 22 -5.11 4.96 25.50
N ALA A 23 -4.42 3.96 26.05
CA ALA A 23 -3.15 3.48 25.52
C ALA A 23 -3.33 2.93 24.10
N GLY A 24 -4.40 2.18 23.85
CA GLY A 24 -4.80 1.68 22.54
C GLY A 24 -5.25 2.75 21.55
N GLY A 25 -5.21 4.04 21.92
CA GLY A 25 -5.42 5.16 21.01
C GLY A 25 -6.87 5.66 20.88
N ALA A 26 -7.77 5.26 21.77
CA ALA A 26 -9.11 5.83 21.81
C ALA A 26 -9.09 7.33 22.14
N SER A 27 -9.96 8.11 21.48
CA SER A 27 -10.11 9.53 21.77
C SER A 27 -10.64 9.81 23.18
N LEU A 28 -10.32 10.96 23.74
CA LEU A 28 -10.83 11.36 25.05
C LEU A 28 -12.36 11.55 25.02
N ASP A 29 -12.92 11.94 23.87
CA ASP A 29 -14.35 12.19 23.69
C ASP A 29 -15.16 10.88 23.72
N SER A 30 -14.66 9.83 23.07
CA SER A 30 -15.31 8.51 23.10
C SER A 30 -15.24 7.90 24.50
N LEU A 31 -14.09 8.01 25.17
CA LEU A 31 -13.92 7.55 26.56
C LEU A 31 -14.81 8.33 27.53
N ALA A 32 -14.91 9.66 27.38
CA ALA A 32 -15.80 10.50 28.18
C ALA A 32 -17.25 10.03 28.07
N THR A 33 -17.71 9.78 26.84
CA THR A 33 -19.07 9.30 26.56
C THR A 33 -19.29 7.89 27.12
N LYS A 34 -18.34 6.97 26.91
CA LYS A 34 -18.45 5.57 27.31
C LYS A 34 -18.48 5.38 28.83
N PHE A 35 -17.66 6.13 29.56
CA PHE A 35 -17.48 5.97 31.01
C PHE A 35 -18.19 7.06 31.83
N GLY A 36 -18.91 7.98 31.19
CA GLY A 36 -19.62 9.06 31.90
C GLY A 36 -18.69 10.03 32.63
N LEU A 37 -17.47 10.23 32.12
CA LEU A 37 -16.43 11.08 32.71
C LEU A 37 -16.19 12.32 31.85
N SER A 38 -15.60 13.37 32.41
CA SER A 38 -15.21 14.52 31.58
C SER A 38 -13.91 14.25 30.81
N LYS A 39 -13.87 14.71 29.56
CA LYS A 39 -12.69 14.68 28.68
C LYS A 39 -11.43 15.20 29.39
N ASP A 40 -11.56 16.33 30.09
CA ASP A 40 -10.45 16.99 30.78
C ASP A 40 -10.00 16.23 32.03
N ALA A 41 -10.90 15.51 32.71
CA ALA A 41 -10.51 14.64 33.81
C ALA A 41 -9.67 13.48 33.31
N ILE A 42 -10.07 12.83 32.20
CA ILE A 42 -9.30 11.76 31.56
C ILE A 42 -7.96 12.29 31.04
N GLY A 43 -7.96 13.47 30.42
CA GLY A 43 -6.75 14.13 29.93
C GLY A 43 -5.75 14.39 31.05
N ARG A 44 -6.17 15.05 32.14
CA ARG A 44 -5.29 15.31 33.29
C ARG A 44 -4.84 14.02 33.98
N HIS A 45 -5.73 13.04 34.09
CA HIS A 45 -5.39 11.71 34.61
C HIS A 45 -4.26 11.06 33.83
N TRP A 46 -4.39 10.99 32.51
CA TRP A 46 -3.41 10.36 31.62
C TRP A 46 -2.02 11.01 31.68
N HIS A 47 -1.95 12.33 31.88
CA HIS A 47 -0.67 13.04 31.91
C HIS A 47 -0.04 13.06 33.31
N ASN A 48 -0.85 13.20 34.36
CA ASN A 48 -0.34 13.46 35.71
C ASN A 48 -0.29 12.22 36.61
N HIS A 49 -1.08 11.19 36.33
CA HIS A 49 -1.24 10.02 37.21
C HIS A 49 -0.82 8.70 36.57
N VAL A 50 -0.72 8.63 35.24
CA VAL A 50 -0.25 7.43 34.53
C VAL A 50 1.23 7.64 34.18
N SER A 51 2.10 6.89 34.83
CA SER A 51 3.55 6.94 34.57
C SER A 51 3.89 6.40 33.18
N VAL A 52 5.09 6.71 32.69
CA VAL A 52 5.53 6.25 31.36
C VAL A 52 5.63 4.72 31.32
N GLU A 53 6.10 4.11 32.39
CA GLU A 53 6.20 2.66 32.55
C GLU A 53 4.81 2.01 32.52
N MET A 54 3.84 2.64 33.18
CA MET A 54 2.46 2.16 33.18
C MET A 54 1.82 2.28 31.79
N LYS A 55 2.07 3.38 31.07
CA LYS A 55 1.64 3.53 29.66
C LYS A 55 2.20 2.44 28.77
N ALA A 56 3.49 2.12 28.92
CA ALA A 56 4.15 1.05 28.16
C ALA A 56 3.52 -0.32 28.47
N SER A 57 3.23 -0.59 29.75
CA SER A 57 2.63 -1.86 30.17
C SER A 57 1.26 -2.15 29.57
N TYR A 58 0.48 -1.11 29.25
CA TYR A 58 -0.82 -1.26 28.59
C TYR A 58 -0.71 -1.59 27.10
N LEU A 59 0.40 -1.23 26.46
CA LEU A 59 0.63 -1.53 25.04
C LEU A 59 1.20 -2.94 24.86
N VAL A 60 2.13 -3.30 25.74
CA VAL A 60 2.99 -4.48 25.58
C VAL A 60 3.40 -5.01 26.96
N GLY A 61 3.37 -6.32 27.16
CA GLY A 61 3.84 -6.94 28.40
C GLY A 61 5.36 -6.72 28.62
N PRO A 62 5.88 -6.75 29.86
CA PRO A 62 7.26 -6.40 30.17
C PRO A 62 8.31 -7.20 29.38
N ALA A 63 8.04 -8.47 29.08
CA ALA A 63 8.93 -9.31 28.27
C ALA A 63 8.95 -8.90 26.78
N GLN A 64 7.80 -8.52 26.23
CA GLN A 64 7.69 -8.09 24.84
C GLN A 64 8.25 -6.67 24.64
N LEU A 65 8.26 -5.83 25.67
CA LEU A 65 8.92 -4.50 25.60
C LEU A 65 10.42 -4.63 25.39
N ALA A 66 11.07 -5.54 26.10
CA ALA A 66 12.50 -5.84 25.93
C ALA A 66 12.77 -6.44 24.54
N GLU A 67 11.93 -7.37 24.09
CA GLU A 67 12.03 -7.99 22.76
C GLU A 67 11.80 -6.97 21.63
N LEU A 68 10.86 -6.03 21.78
CA LEU A 68 10.65 -4.95 20.81
C LEU A 68 11.84 -3.99 20.75
N ALA A 69 12.46 -3.68 21.90
CA ALA A 69 13.65 -2.84 21.94
C ALA A 69 14.85 -3.52 21.27
N GLU A 70 15.01 -4.83 21.48
CA GLU A 70 16.03 -5.64 20.82
C GLU A 70 15.82 -5.71 19.30
N LYS A 71 14.59 -5.96 18.85
CA LYS A 71 14.25 -5.97 17.41
C LYS A 71 14.34 -4.60 16.75
N ALA A 72 14.11 -3.51 17.50
CA ALA A 72 14.28 -2.15 16.99
C ALA A 72 15.76 -1.77 16.83
N ALA A 73 16.65 -2.38 17.62
CA ALA A 73 18.10 -2.24 17.46
C ALA A 73 18.66 -3.10 16.31
N ASP A 74 17.90 -4.12 15.90
CA ASP A 74 18.27 -5.00 14.80
C ASP A 74 17.83 -4.40 13.45
N GLU A 75 18.69 -3.55 12.86
CA GLU A 75 18.48 -2.92 11.54
C GLU A 75 18.39 -3.94 10.39
N GLY A 76 18.63 -5.24 10.64
CA GLY A 76 18.57 -6.33 9.66
C GLY A 76 17.16 -6.87 9.37
N ALA A 77 16.13 -6.43 10.08
CA ALA A 77 14.78 -6.95 9.87
C ALA A 77 14.23 -6.57 8.48
N SER A 78 13.65 -7.56 7.78
CA SER A 78 13.06 -7.35 6.47
C SER A 78 11.96 -6.28 6.54
N VAL A 79 11.84 -5.47 5.48
CA VAL A 79 10.73 -4.51 5.32
C VAL A 79 9.37 -5.19 5.49
N LEU A 80 9.26 -6.47 5.09
CA LEU A 80 8.05 -7.25 5.27
C LEU A 80 7.72 -7.52 6.75
N ASP A 81 8.74 -7.78 7.58
CA ASP A 81 8.53 -8.03 9.01
C ASP A 81 8.13 -6.77 9.76
N HIS A 82 8.67 -5.61 9.35
CA HIS A 82 8.20 -4.31 9.82
C HIS A 82 6.72 -4.09 9.48
N PHE A 83 6.29 -4.37 8.24
CA PHE A 83 4.88 -4.25 7.88
C PHE A 83 3.99 -5.23 8.65
N ARG A 84 4.46 -6.45 8.93
CA ARG A 84 3.72 -7.41 9.76
C ARG A 84 3.56 -6.90 11.19
N ALA A 85 4.58 -6.30 11.78
CA ALA A 85 4.51 -5.70 13.11
C ALA A 85 3.51 -4.52 13.14
N VAL A 86 3.61 -3.60 12.17
CA VAL A 86 2.69 -2.47 12.05
C VAL A 86 1.24 -2.94 11.86
N ARG A 87 1.01 -3.97 11.05
CA ARG A 87 -0.32 -4.59 10.87
C ARG A 87 -0.89 -5.07 12.20
N THR A 88 -0.11 -5.80 13.01
CA THR A 88 -0.55 -6.29 14.32
C THR A 88 -0.91 -5.13 15.25
N MET A 89 -0.12 -4.05 15.27
CA MET A 89 -0.41 -2.86 16.07
C MET A 89 -1.67 -2.13 15.62
N LEU A 90 -1.87 -1.97 14.31
CA LEU A 90 -3.09 -1.33 13.79
C LEU A 90 -4.34 -2.17 14.07
N MET A 91 -4.23 -3.51 14.06
CA MET A 91 -5.33 -4.38 14.44
C MET A 91 -5.72 -4.24 15.92
N SER A 92 -4.75 -4.14 16.83
CA SER A 92 -5.05 -3.92 18.26
C SER A 92 -5.66 -2.52 18.50
N GLN A 93 -5.18 -1.50 17.80
CA GLN A 93 -5.72 -0.15 17.86
C GLN A 93 -7.14 -0.05 17.27
N LEU A 94 -7.43 -0.82 16.22
CA LEU A 94 -8.79 -0.93 15.68
C LEU A 94 -9.75 -1.55 16.70
N ALA A 95 -9.31 -2.59 17.41
CA ALA A 95 -10.10 -3.19 18.48
C ALA A 95 -10.36 -2.19 19.62
N ALA A 96 -9.33 -1.47 20.09
CA ALA A 96 -9.48 -0.49 21.16
C ALA A 96 -10.39 0.68 20.79
N THR A 97 -10.26 1.24 19.59
CA THR A 97 -11.11 2.34 19.11
C THR A 97 -12.56 1.88 18.91
N THR A 98 -12.78 0.68 18.39
CA THR A 98 -14.12 0.09 18.26
C THR A 98 -14.75 -0.16 19.63
N GLU A 99 -13.99 -0.72 20.58
CA GLU A 99 -14.49 -0.96 21.92
C GLU A 99 -14.85 0.36 22.63
N ALA A 100 -14.05 1.40 22.44
CA ALA A 100 -14.33 2.73 23.00
C ALA A 100 -15.51 3.45 22.35
N GLY A 101 -16.06 2.93 21.25
CA GLY A 101 -17.10 3.61 20.46
C GLY A 101 -16.57 4.79 19.63
N ASP A 102 -15.26 4.84 19.39
CA ASP A 102 -14.62 5.88 18.58
C ASP A 102 -14.73 5.55 17.09
N ALA A 103 -15.90 5.81 16.51
CA ALA A 103 -16.17 5.50 15.10
C ALA A 103 -15.20 6.21 14.13
N ARG A 104 -14.81 7.46 14.45
CA ARG A 104 -13.86 8.21 13.61
C ARG A 104 -12.46 7.64 13.72
N GLY A 105 -12.00 7.35 14.93
CA GLY A 105 -10.71 6.69 15.18
C GLY A 105 -10.65 5.33 14.47
N ALA A 106 -11.70 4.52 14.60
CA ALA A 106 -11.80 3.22 13.94
C ALA A 106 -11.72 3.33 12.41
N ALA A 107 -12.42 4.29 11.80
CA ALA A 107 -12.37 4.52 10.36
C ALA A 107 -10.96 4.91 9.87
N ILE A 108 -10.26 5.78 10.61
CA ILE A 108 -8.89 6.20 10.28
C ILE A 108 -7.94 4.99 10.35
N VAL A 109 -8.00 4.24 11.45
CA VAL A 109 -7.13 3.07 11.67
C VAL A 109 -7.41 1.98 10.64
N ALA A 110 -8.68 1.74 10.29
CA ALA A 110 -9.06 0.81 9.24
C ALA A 110 -8.46 1.21 7.87
N GLY A 111 -8.51 2.50 7.52
CA GLY A 111 -7.88 3.00 6.29
C GLY A 111 -6.37 2.79 6.25
N GLN A 112 -5.68 3.05 7.36
CA GLN A 112 -4.23 2.79 7.47
C GLN A 112 -3.91 1.29 7.38
N LEU A 113 -4.74 0.44 8.02
CA LEU A 113 -4.58 -1.01 7.98
C LEU A 113 -4.70 -1.55 6.55
N VAL A 114 -5.68 -1.08 5.78
CA VAL A 114 -5.80 -1.41 4.34
C VAL A 114 -4.55 -1.00 3.58
N GLY A 115 -4.02 0.21 3.80
CA GLY A 115 -2.79 0.66 3.16
C GLY A 115 -1.57 -0.20 3.51
N VAL A 116 -1.47 -0.71 4.74
CA VAL A 116 -0.40 -1.65 5.13
C VAL A 116 -0.58 -3.02 4.47
N LEU A 117 -1.81 -3.54 4.42
CA LEU A 117 -2.10 -4.80 3.73
C LEU A 117 -1.80 -4.72 2.23
N GLU A 118 -2.11 -3.59 1.59
CA GLU A 118 -1.76 -3.34 0.20
C GLU A 118 -0.24 -3.33 -0.02
N LYS A 119 0.52 -2.68 0.86
CA LYS A 119 2.00 -2.69 0.80
C LYS A 119 2.57 -4.08 1.00
N ILE A 120 2.03 -4.86 1.94
CA ILE A 120 2.40 -6.27 2.14
C ILE A 120 2.16 -7.05 0.86
N GLY A 121 0.95 -6.96 0.29
CA GLY A 121 0.59 -7.68 -0.95
C GLY A 121 1.41 -7.27 -2.18
N LYS A 122 1.91 -6.04 -2.23
CA LYS A 122 2.87 -5.58 -3.27
C LYS A 122 4.24 -6.20 -3.06
N VAL A 123 4.75 -6.23 -1.82
CA VAL A 123 6.06 -6.79 -1.48
C VAL A 123 6.07 -8.32 -1.64
N THR A 124 4.98 -9.01 -1.28
CA THR A 124 4.87 -10.48 -1.44
C THR A 124 4.51 -10.91 -2.85
N GLY A 125 4.10 -9.97 -3.71
CA GLY A 125 3.64 -10.25 -5.07
C GLY A 125 2.21 -10.81 -5.15
N GLU A 126 1.51 -10.99 -4.03
CA GLU A 126 0.12 -11.49 -4.00
C GLU A 126 -0.83 -10.62 -4.84
N ILE A 127 -0.65 -9.30 -4.84
CA ILE A 127 -1.46 -8.40 -5.67
C ILE A 127 -1.15 -8.59 -7.16
N ALA A 128 0.12 -8.84 -7.51
CA ALA A 128 0.50 -9.18 -8.87
C ALA A 128 -0.11 -10.53 -9.30
N THR A 129 -0.11 -11.54 -8.40
CA THR A 129 -0.75 -12.84 -8.65
C THR A 129 -2.25 -12.73 -8.85
N ILE A 130 -2.94 -11.87 -8.08
CA ILE A 130 -4.37 -11.59 -8.26
C ILE A 130 -4.61 -10.85 -9.58
N ALA A 131 -3.75 -9.87 -9.92
CA ALA A 131 -3.82 -9.17 -11.20
C ALA A 131 -3.50 -10.11 -12.38
N GLN A 132 -2.60 -11.07 -12.23
CA GLN A 132 -2.27 -12.12 -13.19
C GLN A 132 -3.37 -13.20 -13.31
N GLY A 133 -4.30 -13.27 -12.35
CA GLY A 133 -5.59 -13.95 -12.54
C GLY A 133 -6.42 -13.31 -13.66
N THR A 134 -6.14 -12.04 -14.00
CA THR A 134 -6.39 -11.48 -15.32
C THR A 134 -5.18 -11.78 -16.17
N ILE A 135 -5.19 -12.97 -16.79
CA ILE A 135 -4.11 -13.46 -17.63
C ILE A 135 -3.85 -12.47 -18.78
N ASN A 136 -2.91 -11.54 -18.61
CA ASN A 136 -2.25 -10.90 -19.73
C ASN A 136 -1.14 -11.86 -20.14
N ILE A 137 -1.49 -12.83 -21.00
CA ILE A 137 -0.51 -13.58 -21.78
C ILE A 137 0.19 -12.56 -22.68
N GLN A 138 1.21 -11.89 -22.17
CA GLN A 138 2.27 -11.36 -23.01
C GLN A 138 3.07 -12.58 -23.47
N ASN A 139 2.56 -13.23 -24.52
CA ASN A 139 3.27 -14.28 -25.25
C ASN A 139 4.43 -13.62 -26.02
N ASN A 140 5.43 -13.08 -25.31
CA ASN A 140 6.73 -12.77 -25.90
C ASN A 140 7.49 -14.09 -26.11
N VAL A 141 6.91 -14.98 -26.92
CA VAL A 141 7.68 -16.06 -27.52
C VAL A 141 8.48 -15.39 -28.61
N ALA A 142 9.79 -15.26 -28.40
CA ALA A 142 10.74 -14.99 -29.46
C ALA A 142 10.74 -16.20 -30.44
N ILE A 143 9.69 -16.31 -31.26
CA ILE A 143 9.48 -17.41 -32.22
C ILE A 143 10.67 -17.50 -33.19
N VAL A 144 11.30 -16.36 -33.48
CA VAL A 144 12.44 -16.24 -34.39
C VAL A 144 13.67 -17.02 -33.90
N ASN A 145 13.87 -17.16 -32.57
CA ASN A 145 14.96 -17.95 -31.99
C ASN A 145 14.54 -19.35 -31.54
N SER A 146 13.30 -19.77 -31.83
CA SER A 146 12.84 -21.10 -31.44
C SER A 146 13.48 -22.17 -32.33
N PRO A 147 14.13 -23.20 -31.76
CA PRO A 147 14.67 -24.32 -32.54
C PRO A 147 13.58 -25.11 -33.27
N GLN A 148 12.31 -24.93 -32.93
CA GLN A 148 11.16 -25.51 -33.64
C GLN A 148 10.85 -24.75 -34.95
N PHE A 149 11.02 -23.43 -34.97
CA PHE A 149 10.80 -22.60 -36.15
C PHE A 149 11.90 -22.86 -37.21
N ALA A 150 13.16 -23.00 -36.78
CA ALA A 150 14.26 -23.41 -37.64
C ALA A 150 14.01 -24.78 -38.32
N LYS A 151 13.37 -25.73 -37.62
CA LYS A 151 12.98 -27.03 -38.19
C LYS A 151 11.90 -26.89 -39.27
N VAL A 152 10.93 -26.01 -39.08
CA VAL A 152 9.87 -25.72 -40.07
C VAL A 152 10.47 -25.07 -41.32
N GLN A 153 11.31 -24.05 -41.15
CA GLN A 153 12.01 -23.41 -42.28
C GLN A 153 12.86 -24.42 -43.07
N ALA A 154 13.64 -25.27 -42.38
CA ALA A 154 14.44 -26.30 -43.02
C ALA A 154 13.58 -27.34 -43.77
N ALA A 155 12.41 -27.71 -43.24
CA ALA A 155 11.49 -28.64 -43.89
C ALA A 155 10.88 -28.04 -45.17
N ILE A 156 10.48 -26.76 -45.13
CA ILE A 156 9.93 -26.04 -46.30
C ILE A 156 11.00 -25.93 -47.40
N LEU A 157 12.23 -25.51 -47.05
CA LEU A 157 13.32 -25.40 -48.02
C LEU A 157 13.73 -26.74 -48.62
N ARG A 158 13.62 -27.84 -47.85
CA ARG A 158 13.88 -29.20 -48.35
C ARG A 158 12.77 -29.66 -49.32
N ALA A 159 11.51 -29.36 -49.02
CA ALA A 159 10.40 -29.68 -49.91
C ALA A 159 10.47 -28.92 -51.24
N LEU A 160 11.00 -27.69 -51.23
CA LEU A 160 11.18 -26.86 -52.42
C LEU A 160 12.48 -27.16 -53.21
N ALA A 161 13.31 -28.10 -52.77
CA ALA A 161 14.58 -28.43 -53.43
C ALA A 161 14.44 -28.80 -54.92
N PRO A 162 13.40 -29.53 -55.38
CA PRO A 162 13.19 -29.82 -56.80
C PRO A 162 12.75 -28.61 -57.65
N HIS A 163 12.32 -27.51 -57.02
CA HIS A 163 11.72 -26.36 -57.69
C HIS A 163 12.53 -25.08 -57.41
N GLY A 164 13.63 -24.88 -58.16
CA GLY A 164 14.59 -23.79 -57.92
C GLY A 164 13.98 -22.37 -57.96
N ALA A 165 13.07 -22.11 -58.90
CA ALA A 165 12.40 -20.80 -59.01
C ALA A 165 11.49 -20.51 -57.80
N ALA A 166 10.73 -21.51 -57.33
CA ALA A 166 9.86 -21.38 -56.16
C ALA A 166 10.67 -21.18 -54.87
N ARG A 167 11.80 -21.88 -54.74
CA ARG A 167 12.72 -21.70 -53.60
C ARG A 167 13.27 -20.28 -53.54
N ALA A 168 13.68 -19.70 -54.66
CA ALA A 168 14.21 -18.34 -54.70
C ALA A 168 13.16 -17.29 -54.28
N ALA A 169 11.91 -17.44 -54.75
CA ALA A 169 10.81 -16.56 -54.37
C ALA A 169 10.49 -16.60 -52.86
N VAL A 170 10.50 -17.80 -52.26
CA VAL A 170 10.24 -17.96 -50.81
C VAL A 170 11.37 -17.37 -49.97
N VAL A 171 12.63 -17.54 -50.37
CA VAL A 171 13.77 -16.95 -49.66
C VAL A 171 13.71 -15.42 -49.70
N ALA A 172 13.36 -14.83 -50.85
CA ALA A 172 13.19 -13.38 -50.97
C ALA A 172 12.10 -12.85 -50.03
N ALA A 173 10.94 -13.52 -49.97
CA ALA A 173 9.84 -13.14 -49.08
C ALA A 173 10.21 -13.24 -47.59
N LEU A 174 10.99 -14.25 -47.19
CA LEU A 174 11.46 -14.39 -45.80
C LEU A 174 12.43 -13.25 -45.41
N HIS A 175 13.32 -12.86 -46.33
CA HIS A 175 14.23 -11.72 -46.10
C HIS A 175 13.49 -10.37 -45.96
N GLU A 176 12.41 -10.18 -46.72
CA GLU A 176 11.57 -8.99 -46.62
C GLU A 176 10.86 -8.90 -45.26
N LEU A 177 10.29 -10.02 -44.79
CA LEU A 177 9.64 -10.11 -43.47
C LEU A 177 10.62 -9.88 -42.30
N ASP A 178 11.86 -10.37 -42.43
CA ASP A 178 12.92 -10.12 -41.43
C ASP A 178 13.33 -8.63 -41.38
N ALA A 179 13.36 -7.96 -42.54
CA ALA A 179 13.65 -6.53 -42.64
C ALA A 179 12.53 -5.67 -42.03
N GLU A 180 11.26 -6.02 -42.28
CA GLU A 180 10.09 -5.36 -41.70
C GLU A 180 10.07 -5.48 -40.17
N THR A 181 10.35 -6.67 -39.63
CA THR A 181 10.38 -6.93 -38.18
C THR A 181 11.48 -6.11 -37.48
N THR A 182 12.64 -5.95 -38.12
CA THR A 182 13.75 -5.15 -37.59
C THR A 182 13.39 -3.65 -37.56
N ALA A 183 12.66 -3.17 -38.56
CA ALA A 183 12.19 -1.79 -38.61
C ALA A 183 11.12 -1.49 -37.55
N ASP A 184 10.22 -2.44 -37.27
CA ASP A 184 9.17 -2.29 -36.26
C ASP A 184 9.72 -2.33 -34.82
N GLY A 185 10.74 -3.16 -34.57
CA GLY A 185 11.49 -3.16 -33.31
C GLY A 185 12.18 -1.82 -33.01
N LEU A 186 12.63 -1.10 -34.03
CA LEU A 186 13.22 0.23 -33.88
C LEU A 186 12.18 1.32 -33.59
N ARG A 187 10.93 1.15 -34.07
CA ARG A 187 9.82 2.08 -33.80
C ARG A 187 9.29 1.97 -32.37
N ALA A 188 9.30 0.76 -31.80
CA ALA A 188 8.89 0.51 -30.41
C ALA A 188 9.86 1.12 -29.37
N GLY A 189 11.09 1.47 -29.77
CA GLY A 189 12.08 2.15 -28.93
C GLY A 189 11.96 3.67 -28.86
N ARG A 190 10.90 4.28 -29.41
CA ARG A 190 10.71 5.73 -29.33
C ARG A 190 10.44 6.12 -27.87
N ALA A 191 11.30 6.99 -27.32
CA ALA A 191 11.13 7.58 -26.00
C ALA A 191 9.69 8.05 -25.79
N PRO A 192 9.13 7.94 -24.57
CA PRO A 192 7.75 8.36 -24.30
C PRO A 192 7.55 9.79 -24.80
N VAL A 193 6.44 10.04 -25.48
CA VAL A 193 6.06 11.37 -25.95
C VAL A 193 6.01 12.28 -24.72
N MET A 194 7.03 13.12 -24.56
CA MET A 194 7.03 14.17 -23.56
C MET A 194 5.99 15.19 -24.02
N ILE A 195 4.84 15.22 -23.35
CA ILE A 195 3.89 16.32 -23.50
C ILE A 195 4.49 17.48 -22.72
N ASP A 196 5.14 18.42 -23.41
CA ASP A 196 5.56 19.67 -22.78
C ASP A 196 4.32 20.39 -22.25
N ALA A 197 4.32 20.68 -20.94
CA ALA A 197 3.29 21.47 -20.31
C ALA A 197 3.35 22.90 -20.84
N LEU A 198 2.60 23.17 -21.93
CA LEU A 198 2.34 24.52 -22.36
C LEU A 198 1.45 25.17 -21.29
N ALA A 199 1.95 26.23 -20.64
CA ALA A 199 1.16 27.00 -19.68
C ALA A 199 -0.15 27.45 -20.35
N LEU A 200 -1.29 27.03 -19.79
CA LEU A 200 -2.58 27.49 -20.27
C LEU A 200 -2.61 29.02 -20.22
N PRO A 201 -3.10 29.70 -21.28
CA PRO A 201 -3.36 31.13 -21.20
C PRO A 201 -4.33 31.40 -20.05
N PRO A 202 -4.20 32.56 -19.37
CA PRO A 202 -5.04 32.88 -18.22
C PRO A 202 -6.53 32.75 -18.60
N PRO A 203 -7.37 32.20 -17.71
CA PRO A 203 -8.78 32.00 -18.00
C PRO A 203 -9.43 33.34 -18.38
N CYS A 204 -10.21 33.31 -19.46
CA CYS A 204 -10.96 34.48 -19.92
C CYS A 204 -11.78 35.07 -18.76
N PRO A 205 -11.81 36.40 -18.60
CA PRO A 205 -12.58 37.02 -17.53
C PRO A 205 -14.06 36.69 -17.71
N ILE A 206 -14.64 36.05 -16.69
CA ILE A 206 -16.08 35.77 -16.61
C ILE A 206 -16.78 37.14 -16.44
N PRO A 207 -17.72 37.52 -17.32
CA PRO A 207 -18.46 38.76 -17.15
C PRO A 207 -19.31 38.66 -15.88
N LEU A 208 -19.13 39.63 -14.98
CA LEU A 208 -20.00 39.77 -13.80
C LEU A 208 -21.40 40.20 -14.27
N PRO A 209 -22.48 39.65 -13.68
CA PRO A 209 -23.83 40.05 -14.04
C PRO A 209 -24.07 41.53 -13.70
N GLU A 210 -24.61 42.27 -14.66
CA GLU A 210 -25.00 43.68 -14.47
C GLU A 210 -26.07 43.80 -13.37
N PRO A 211 -26.03 44.86 -12.54
CA PRO A 211 -27.03 45.07 -11.52
C PRO A 211 -28.37 45.41 -12.20
N THR A 212 -29.38 44.58 -11.94
CA THR A 212 -30.76 44.85 -12.34
C THR A 212 -31.31 46.11 -11.64
N PRO A 213 -32.13 46.92 -12.32
CA PRO A 213 -32.64 48.21 -11.82
C PRO A 213 -33.58 48.07 -10.62
#